data_AF-A0A2B7GME8-F1
#
_entry.id   AF-A0A2B7GME8-F1
#
_cell.length_a   1.000
_cell.length_b   1.000
_cell.length_c   1.000
_cell.angle_alpha   90.00
_cell.angle_beta   90.00
_cell.angle_gamma   90.00
#
_symmetry.space_group_name_H-M   'P 1'
#
loop_
_entity.id
_entity.type
_entity.pdbx_description
1 polymer ?
#
loop_
_entity_poly.entity_id
_entity_poly.type
_entity_poly.pdbx_seq_one_letter_code
_entity_poly.pdbx_strand_id
1 'polypeptide(L)'
;MTGTSDHHPTTAHPSLPAWLDRYTTLGLYGLLVGTGLCLIAFVTNPVPDPSFPWATLPESLRLPFEQPRIEHWPVTYTIGIWLWIVGFPALFLSGYRRFGTRTPFGSTTWLAGLPTLAMLGWTTYCRFFWPKLHPPTWNAPSYTLICWLYCSSYDVLWSNTAYVIALFGIVATLLALRHQDADEYALLGFGLLALPLGLPALYEGYRRTTRTAT
;
A
#
# COMPACT_ATOMS: atom_id res chain seq x y z
N MET A 1 -25.86 4.98 -51.55
CA MET A 1 -25.30 4.03 -50.56
C MET A 1 -24.34 4.80 -49.67
N THR A 2 -24.82 5.35 -48.58
CA THR A 2 -24.00 6.05 -47.57
C THR A 2 -23.75 5.07 -46.44
N GLY A 3 -22.54 4.52 -46.39
CA GLY A 3 -22.09 3.62 -45.34
C GLY A 3 -21.97 4.37 -44.03
N THR A 4 -22.81 4.03 -43.07
CA THR A 4 -22.70 4.45 -41.68
C THR A 4 -21.46 3.79 -41.09
N SER A 5 -20.42 4.55 -40.82
CA SER A 5 -19.25 4.07 -40.10
C SER A 5 -19.67 3.78 -38.65
N ASP A 6 -19.81 2.50 -38.31
CA ASP A 6 -19.96 2.03 -36.94
C ASP A 6 -18.73 2.46 -36.13
N HIS A 7 -18.82 3.59 -35.44
CA HIS A 7 -17.93 3.90 -34.32
C HIS A 7 -18.31 2.99 -33.16
N HIS A 8 -17.68 1.82 -33.10
CA HIS A 8 -17.52 1.14 -31.82
C HIS A 8 -16.65 2.04 -30.94
N PRO A 9 -17.17 2.55 -29.80
CA PRO A 9 -16.32 3.20 -28.84
C PRO A 9 -15.45 2.09 -28.24
N THR A 10 -14.23 1.95 -28.75
CA THR A 10 -13.18 1.22 -28.06
C THR A 10 -13.00 1.94 -26.73
N THR A 11 -13.59 1.42 -25.66
CA THR A 11 -13.36 1.91 -24.30
C THR A 11 -11.89 1.70 -24.01
N ALA A 12 -11.08 2.72 -24.27
CA ALA A 12 -9.66 2.71 -24.01
C ALA A 12 -9.48 2.46 -22.51
N HIS A 13 -9.10 1.23 -22.15
CA HIS A 13 -8.76 0.92 -20.78
C HIS A 13 -7.57 1.79 -20.38
N PRO A 14 -7.58 2.42 -19.19
CA PRO A 14 -6.43 3.15 -18.71
C PRO A 14 -5.24 2.19 -18.60
N SER A 15 -4.23 2.39 -19.46
CA SER A 15 -3.06 1.53 -19.54
C SER A 15 -1.92 2.05 -18.65
N LEU A 16 -1.38 1.19 -17.79
CA LEU A 16 -0.15 1.47 -17.06
C LEU A 16 1.08 1.25 -17.97
N PRO A 17 2.21 1.94 -17.72
CA PRO A 17 3.49 1.58 -18.32
C PRO A 17 3.86 0.12 -18.04
N ALA A 18 4.53 -0.55 -18.97
CA ALA A 18 4.79 -1.99 -18.91
C ALA A 18 5.53 -2.46 -17.64
N TRP A 19 6.38 -1.63 -17.05
CA TRP A 19 7.06 -1.97 -15.78
C TRP A 19 6.09 -1.91 -14.59
N LEU A 20 5.21 -0.90 -14.55
CA LEU A 20 4.24 -0.71 -13.48
C LEU A 20 3.12 -1.74 -13.58
N ASP A 21 2.79 -2.18 -14.80
CA ASP A 21 1.87 -3.28 -15.05
C ASP A 21 2.40 -4.63 -14.54
N ARG A 22 3.69 -4.90 -14.80
CA ARG A 22 4.40 -6.06 -14.26
C ARG A 22 4.47 -6.00 -12.73
N TYR A 23 4.84 -4.85 -12.16
CA TYR A 23 4.81 -4.64 -10.71
C TYR A 23 3.41 -4.89 -10.13
N THR A 24 2.36 -4.36 -10.76
CA THR A 24 0.98 -4.56 -10.29
C THR A 24 0.64 -6.05 -10.23
N THR A 25 0.98 -6.80 -11.27
CA THR A 25 0.71 -8.24 -11.34
C THR A 25 1.52 -9.02 -10.28
N LEU A 26 2.83 -8.78 -10.21
CA LEU A 26 3.72 -9.44 -9.24
C LEU A 26 3.37 -9.07 -7.80
N GLY A 27 2.99 -7.82 -7.54
CA GLY A 27 2.56 -7.35 -6.24
C GLY A 27 1.32 -8.08 -5.75
N LEU A 28 0.31 -8.29 -6.60
CA LEU A 28 -0.87 -9.07 -6.26
C LEU A 28 -0.55 -10.55 -5.98
N TYR A 29 0.34 -11.18 -6.77
CA TYR A 29 0.83 -12.52 -6.44
C TYR A 29 1.60 -12.54 -5.13
N GLY A 30 2.41 -11.51 -4.87
CA GLY A 30 3.10 -11.31 -3.61
C GLY A 30 2.14 -11.24 -2.42
N LEU A 31 1.00 -10.56 -2.55
CA LEU A 31 -0.04 -10.56 -1.51
C LEU A 31 -0.56 -11.97 -1.22
N LEU A 32 -0.89 -12.74 -2.26
CA LEU A 32 -1.39 -14.12 -2.12
C LEU A 32 -0.36 -15.04 -1.46
N VAL A 33 0.88 -15.01 -1.97
CA VAL A 33 1.99 -15.78 -1.41
C VAL A 33 2.27 -15.36 0.04
N GLY A 34 2.29 -14.05 0.30
CA GLY A 34 2.51 -13.51 1.64
C GLY A 34 1.43 -13.94 2.62
N THR A 35 0.16 -13.97 2.20
CA THR A 35 -0.93 -14.51 3.02
C THR A 35 -0.70 -15.99 3.32
N GLY A 36 -0.33 -16.79 2.31
CA GLY A 36 0.02 -18.20 2.51
C GLY A 36 1.17 -18.38 3.52
N LEU A 37 2.23 -17.58 3.42
CA LEU A 37 3.36 -17.64 4.35
C LEU A 37 2.97 -17.22 5.77
N CYS A 38 2.17 -16.18 5.95
CA CYS A 38 1.64 -15.81 7.25
C CYS A 38 0.80 -16.94 7.85
N LEU A 39 -0.06 -17.61 7.06
CA LEU A 39 -0.84 -18.75 7.51
C LEU A 39 0.04 -19.96 7.88
N ILE A 40 1.13 -20.19 7.16
CA ILE A 40 2.12 -21.22 7.52
C ILE A 40 2.70 -20.93 8.91
N ALA A 41 3.01 -19.67 9.24
CA ALA A 41 3.47 -19.30 10.58
C ALA A 41 2.45 -19.62 11.68
N PHE A 42 1.14 -19.49 11.40
CA PHE A 42 0.07 -19.87 12.33
C PHE A 42 0.05 -21.35 12.66
N VAL A 43 0.31 -22.22 11.69
CA VAL A 43 0.28 -23.68 11.92
C VAL A 43 1.59 -24.21 12.48
N THR A 44 2.71 -23.49 12.37
CA THR A 44 4.02 -23.96 12.89
C THR A 44 4.42 -23.35 14.22
N ASN A 45 3.95 -22.14 14.56
CA ASN A 45 4.41 -21.45 15.75
C ASN A 45 3.23 -21.17 16.70
N PRO A 46 3.38 -21.42 18.02
CA PRO A 46 2.33 -21.14 18.99
C PRO A 46 1.94 -19.66 19.01
N VAL A 47 2.92 -18.76 18.82
CA VAL A 47 2.69 -17.32 18.77
C VAL A 47 3.38 -16.79 17.51
N PRO A 48 2.64 -16.66 16.39
CA PRO A 48 3.18 -16.14 15.13
C PRO A 48 3.52 -14.64 15.24
N ASP A 49 2.63 -13.87 15.86
CA ASP A 49 2.83 -12.44 16.11
C ASP A 49 2.74 -12.14 17.62
N PRO A 50 3.86 -11.81 18.29
CA PRO A 50 3.86 -11.49 19.71
C PRO A 50 3.05 -10.23 20.05
N SER A 51 2.72 -9.36 19.08
CA SER A 51 1.81 -8.24 19.32
C SER A 51 0.39 -8.72 19.64
N PHE A 52 0.01 -9.92 19.18
CA PHE A 52 -1.31 -10.51 19.38
C PHE A 52 -1.16 -11.94 19.89
N PRO A 53 -0.70 -12.16 21.13
CA PRO A 53 -0.42 -13.49 21.66
C PRO A 53 -1.67 -14.37 21.77
N TRP A 54 -2.86 -13.75 21.75
CA TRP A 54 -4.15 -14.42 21.71
C TRP A 54 -4.50 -15.01 20.33
N ALA A 55 -3.85 -14.56 19.26
CA ALA A 55 -4.08 -15.04 17.90
C ALA A 55 -3.25 -16.32 17.63
N THR A 56 -3.66 -17.42 18.26
CA THR A 56 -2.99 -18.72 18.18
C THR A 56 -3.95 -19.84 17.75
N LEU A 57 -3.40 -20.95 17.25
CA LEU A 57 -4.15 -22.16 16.94
C LEU A 57 -4.06 -23.18 18.09
N PRO A 58 -5.12 -23.97 18.33
CA PRO A 58 -5.08 -25.14 19.20
C PRO A 58 -3.92 -26.07 18.82
N GLU A 59 -3.32 -26.73 19.81
CA GLU A 59 -2.19 -27.64 19.61
C GLU A 59 -2.49 -28.76 18.59
N SER A 60 -3.72 -29.25 18.55
CA SER A 60 -4.16 -30.27 17.58
C SER A 60 -4.14 -29.82 16.11
N LEU A 61 -4.14 -28.51 15.84
CA LEU A 61 -4.06 -27.94 14.50
C LEU A 61 -2.66 -27.42 14.16
N ARG A 62 -1.70 -27.56 15.09
CA ARG A 62 -0.31 -27.14 14.90
C ARG A 62 0.55 -28.31 14.46
N LEU A 63 1.57 -28.01 13.69
CA LEU A 63 2.62 -28.94 13.29
C LEU A 63 3.60 -29.15 14.45
N PRO A 64 4.21 -30.34 14.58
CA PRO A 64 5.09 -30.69 15.70
C PRO A 64 6.51 -30.13 15.52
N PHE A 65 6.66 -28.94 14.93
CA PHE A 65 7.94 -28.25 14.80
C PHE A 65 7.71 -26.73 14.75
N GLU A 66 8.68 -25.97 15.25
CA GLU A 66 8.66 -24.51 15.22
C GLU A 66 9.66 -23.97 14.19
N GLN A 67 9.26 -22.94 13.45
CA GLN A 67 10.17 -22.26 12.55
C GLN A 67 11.19 -21.39 13.31
N PRO A 68 12.40 -21.18 12.74
CA PRO A 68 13.29 -20.14 13.21
C PRO A 68 12.63 -18.76 13.12
N ARG A 69 13.11 -17.82 13.93
CA ARG A 69 12.61 -16.45 14.01
C ARG A 69 13.63 -15.45 13.48
N ILE A 70 13.15 -14.39 12.87
CA ILE A 70 13.90 -13.15 12.61
C ILE A 70 13.38 -12.15 13.63
N GLU A 71 14.20 -11.91 14.66
CA GLU A 71 13.82 -11.13 15.82
C GLU A 71 12.54 -11.70 16.48
N HIS A 72 11.43 -10.96 16.46
CA HIS A 72 10.20 -11.34 17.15
C HIS A 72 9.36 -12.36 16.37
N TRP A 73 9.50 -12.44 15.05
CA TRP A 73 8.55 -13.16 14.19
C TRP A 73 9.16 -14.39 13.51
N PRO A 74 8.37 -15.44 13.26
CA PRO A 74 8.79 -16.55 12.40
C PRO A 74 9.26 -16.07 11.02
N VAL A 75 10.21 -16.78 10.41
CA VAL A 75 10.76 -16.43 9.09
C VAL A 75 9.67 -16.27 8.04
N THR A 76 8.73 -17.21 7.94
CA THR A 76 7.63 -17.14 6.97
C THR A 76 6.70 -15.95 7.23
N TYR A 77 6.40 -15.65 8.49
CA TYR A 77 5.60 -14.47 8.84
C TYR A 77 6.30 -13.19 8.42
N THR A 78 7.60 -13.06 8.73
CA THR A 78 8.42 -11.91 8.34
C THR A 78 8.37 -11.69 6.83
N ILE A 79 8.69 -12.72 6.04
CA ILE A 79 8.68 -12.63 4.57
C ILE A 79 7.27 -12.31 4.07
N GLY A 80 6.25 -12.94 4.63
CA GLY A 80 4.85 -12.73 4.24
C GLY A 80 4.39 -11.29 4.44
N ILE A 81 4.72 -10.69 5.59
CA ILE A 81 4.38 -9.30 5.87
C ILE A 81 5.14 -8.32 4.97
N TRP A 82 6.42 -8.55 4.66
CA TRP A 82 7.15 -7.71 3.71
C TRP A 82 6.59 -7.80 2.29
N LEU A 83 6.12 -8.98 1.86
CA LEU A 83 5.38 -9.13 0.62
C LEU A 83 4.06 -8.35 0.66
N TRP A 84 3.36 -8.33 1.80
CA TRP A 84 2.20 -7.46 1.97
C TRP A 84 2.54 -5.99 1.80
N ILE A 85 3.57 -5.49 2.48
CA ILE A 85 3.99 -4.10 2.44
C ILE A 85 4.32 -3.65 1.01
N VAL A 86 5.15 -4.43 0.31
CA VAL A 86 5.59 -4.11 -1.06
C VAL A 86 4.46 -4.34 -2.08
N GLY A 87 3.58 -5.32 -1.86
CA GLY A 87 2.51 -5.69 -2.77
C GLY A 87 1.23 -4.86 -2.62
N PHE A 88 0.99 -4.27 -1.45
CA PHE A 88 -0.26 -3.55 -1.16
C PHE A 88 -0.57 -2.39 -2.11
N PRO A 89 0.40 -1.56 -2.56
CA PRO A 89 0.12 -0.50 -3.53
C PRO A 89 -0.42 -1.03 -4.86
N ALA A 90 -0.14 -2.29 -5.22
CA ALA A 90 -0.66 -2.93 -6.42
C ALA A 90 -2.19 -3.07 -6.41
N LEU A 91 -2.84 -3.11 -5.24
CA LEU A 91 -4.30 -3.12 -5.14
C LEU A 91 -4.89 -1.84 -5.76
N PHE A 92 -4.28 -0.69 -5.48
CA PHE A 92 -4.72 0.60 -6.01
C PHE A 92 -4.48 0.72 -7.51
N LEU A 93 -3.32 0.26 -7.98
CA LEU A 93 -2.99 0.23 -9.41
C LEU A 93 -3.91 -0.72 -10.19
N SER A 94 -4.22 -1.89 -9.65
CA SER A 94 -5.15 -2.85 -10.22
C SER A 94 -6.58 -2.29 -10.26
N GLY A 95 -7.00 -1.64 -9.18
CA GLY A 95 -8.28 -0.94 -9.12
C GLY A 95 -8.37 0.19 -10.14
N TYR A 96 -7.32 0.98 -10.30
CA TYR A 96 -7.22 2.00 -11.35
C TYR A 96 -7.35 1.39 -12.76
N ARG A 97 -6.64 0.29 -13.07
CA ARG A 97 -6.75 -0.39 -14.37
C ARG A 97 -8.19 -0.81 -14.68
N ARG A 98 -8.89 -1.33 -13.67
CA ARG A 98 -10.22 -1.94 -13.84
C ARG A 98 -11.36 -0.92 -13.77
N PHE A 99 -11.20 0.13 -12.98
CA PHE A 99 -12.28 1.05 -12.60
C PHE A 99 -11.94 2.53 -12.81
N GLY A 100 -10.71 2.87 -13.20
CA GLY A 100 -10.21 4.25 -13.24
C GLY A 100 -10.92 5.18 -14.22
N THR A 101 -11.55 4.64 -15.27
CA THR A 101 -12.35 5.38 -16.26
C THR A 101 -13.85 5.33 -16.01
N ARG A 102 -14.33 4.58 -15.00
CA ARG A 102 -15.77 4.43 -14.75
C ARG A 102 -16.42 5.66 -14.14
N THR A 103 -15.64 6.52 -13.51
CA THR A 103 -16.11 7.79 -12.93
C THR A 103 -15.16 8.92 -13.34
N PRO A 104 -15.65 10.18 -13.42
CA PRO A 104 -14.81 11.32 -13.79
C PRO A 104 -13.57 11.48 -12.90
N PHE A 105 -13.66 11.07 -11.63
CA PHE A 105 -12.58 11.18 -10.66
C PHE A 105 -11.85 9.86 -10.40
N GLY A 106 -12.18 8.79 -11.14
CA GLY A 106 -11.70 7.44 -10.86
C GLY A 106 -10.19 7.36 -10.76
N SER A 107 -9.47 8.04 -11.65
CA SER A 107 -8.00 8.10 -11.60
C SER A 107 -7.48 8.71 -10.29
N THR A 108 -7.95 9.90 -9.92
CA THR A 108 -7.51 10.59 -8.69
C THR A 108 -7.88 9.80 -7.44
N THR A 109 -9.08 9.21 -7.41
CA THR A 109 -9.53 8.38 -6.28
C THR A 109 -8.64 7.16 -6.10
N TRP A 110 -8.38 6.39 -7.16
CA TRP A 110 -7.57 5.18 -7.06
C TRP A 110 -6.10 5.47 -6.81
N LEU A 111 -5.53 6.48 -7.45
CA LEU A 111 -4.09 6.70 -7.43
C LEU A 111 -3.63 7.65 -6.32
N ALA A 112 -4.49 8.52 -5.77
CA ALA A 112 -4.11 9.45 -4.70
C ALA A 112 -4.99 9.32 -3.46
N GLY A 113 -6.31 9.32 -3.64
CA GLY A 113 -7.28 9.31 -2.54
C GLY A 113 -7.20 8.05 -1.69
N LEU A 114 -7.26 6.87 -2.30
CA LEU A 114 -7.21 5.60 -1.57
C LEU A 114 -5.85 5.35 -0.88
N PRO A 115 -4.68 5.60 -1.52
CA PRO A 115 -3.40 5.55 -0.81
C PRO A 115 -3.32 6.54 0.36
N THR A 116 -3.88 7.74 0.23
CA THR A 116 -3.94 8.74 1.32
C THR A 116 -4.78 8.21 2.49
N LEU A 117 -5.98 7.68 2.21
CA LEU A 117 -6.86 7.12 3.23
C LEU A 117 -6.21 5.90 3.91
N ALA A 118 -5.49 5.07 3.14
CA ALA A 118 -4.72 3.98 3.70
C ALA A 118 -3.60 4.50 4.61
N MET A 119 -2.85 5.51 4.19
CA MET A 119 -1.79 6.07 5.04
C MET A 119 -2.36 6.58 6.36
N LEU A 120 -3.46 7.35 6.31
CA LEU A 120 -4.12 7.86 7.50
C LEU A 120 -4.64 6.73 8.41
N GLY A 121 -5.34 5.76 7.83
CA GLY A 121 -5.92 4.63 8.55
C GLY A 121 -4.86 3.79 9.25
N TRP A 122 -3.80 3.42 8.54
CA TRP A 122 -2.71 2.63 9.12
C TRP A 122 -1.91 3.42 10.16
N THR A 123 -1.62 4.69 9.92
CA THR A 123 -0.96 5.55 10.93
C THR A 123 -1.78 5.61 12.22
N THR A 124 -3.10 5.79 12.08
CA THR A 124 -4.04 5.83 13.22
C THR A 124 -4.09 4.50 13.95
N TYR A 125 -4.22 3.42 13.19
CA TYR A 125 -4.24 2.06 13.72
C TYR A 125 -2.96 1.74 14.50
N CYS A 126 -1.79 1.99 13.90
CA CYS A 126 -0.49 1.73 14.53
C CYS A 126 -0.28 2.55 15.80
N ARG A 127 -0.70 3.81 15.82
CA ARG A 127 -0.53 4.67 16.99
C ARG A 127 -1.36 4.20 18.18
N PHE A 128 -2.65 4.00 17.96
CA PHE A 128 -3.60 3.83 19.07
C PHE A 128 -3.90 2.37 19.40
N PHE A 129 -3.90 1.48 18.41
CA PHE A 129 -4.42 0.13 18.59
C PHE A 129 -3.35 -0.96 18.50
N TRP A 130 -2.25 -0.74 17.78
CA TRP A 130 -1.18 -1.74 17.67
C TRP A 130 -0.39 -1.87 18.97
N PRO A 131 -0.27 -3.08 19.55
CA PRO A 131 0.59 -3.33 20.71
C PRO A 131 2.08 -3.24 20.35
N LYS A 132 2.81 -2.41 21.09
CA LYS A 132 4.22 -2.09 20.83
C LYS A 132 5.10 -3.18 21.44
N LEU A 133 5.98 -3.76 20.62
CA LEU A 133 6.87 -4.84 21.05
C LEU A 133 8.11 -4.26 21.72
N HIS A 134 8.56 -4.88 22.82
CA HIS A 134 9.80 -4.48 23.47
C HIS A 134 10.79 -5.66 23.48
N PRO A 135 12.05 -5.44 23.06
CA PRO A 135 12.61 -4.19 22.52
C PRO A 135 12.07 -3.83 21.11
N PRO A 136 12.14 -2.54 20.71
CA PRO A 136 11.91 -2.12 19.33
C PRO A 136 12.84 -2.85 18.36
N THR A 137 12.42 -2.95 17.10
CA THR A 137 13.00 -3.84 16.08
C THR A 137 13.06 -3.13 14.74
N TRP A 138 14.14 -3.34 13.99
CA TRP A 138 14.25 -2.80 12.61
C TRP A 138 13.33 -3.56 11.63
N ASN A 139 12.93 -4.78 11.97
CA ASN A 139 12.02 -5.60 11.17
C ASN A 139 10.53 -5.27 11.43
N ALA A 140 10.23 -4.20 12.18
CA ALA A 140 8.86 -3.80 12.46
C ALA A 140 8.10 -3.44 11.17
N PRO A 141 6.95 -4.06 10.90
CA PRO A 141 6.28 -3.91 9.62
C PRO A 141 5.52 -2.58 9.51
N SER A 142 5.58 -1.96 8.34
CA SER A 142 4.80 -0.75 8.05
C SER A 142 4.70 -0.47 6.55
N TYR A 143 3.68 0.28 6.14
CA TYR A 143 3.39 0.52 4.72
C TYR A 143 4.11 1.74 4.13
N THR A 144 4.81 2.53 4.94
CA THR A 144 5.60 3.68 4.49
C THR A 144 6.90 3.76 5.28
N LEU A 145 7.95 4.38 4.71
CA LEU A 145 9.22 4.57 5.39
C LEU A 145 9.06 5.37 6.70
N ILE A 146 8.19 6.37 6.72
CA ILE A 146 7.95 7.18 7.92
C ILE A 146 7.22 6.37 9.01
N CYS A 147 6.27 5.51 8.63
CA CYS A 147 5.63 4.60 9.56
C CYS A 147 6.61 3.55 10.05
N TRP A 148 7.58 3.14 9.23
CA TRP A 148 8.63 2.20 9.62
C TRP A 148 9.50 2.78 10.73
N LEU A 149 9.92 4.04 10.59
CA LEU A 149 10.67 4.76 11.62
C LEU A 149 9.89 4.83 12.94
N TYR A 150 8.58 5.04 12.89
CA TYR A 150 7.74 4.96 14.08
C TYR A 150 7.71 3.54 14.65
N CYS A 151 7.45 2.52 13.84
CA CYS A 151 7.34 1.14 14.31
C CYS A 151 8.67 0.56 14.82
N SER A 152 9.81 1.07 14.33
CA SER A 152 11.14 0.60 14.74
C SER A 152 11.72 1.31 15.97
N SER A 153 11.15 2.46 16.37
CA SER A 153 11.65 3.26 17.52
C SER A 153 10.58 3.58 18.57
N TYR A 154 9.30 3.54 18.18
CA TYR A 154 8.14 4.07 18.89
C TYR A 154 8.21 5.56 19.26
N ASP A 155 9.10 6.33 18.61
CA ASP A 155 9.17 7.77 18.81
C ASP A 155 7.96 8.48 18.16
N VAL A 156 7.21 9.19 18.99
CA VAL A 156 5.99 9.91 18.62
C VAL A 156 6.24 10.95 17.51
N LEU A 157 7.48 11.46 17.39
CA LEU A 157 7.87 12.35 16.30
C LEU A 157 7.53 11.75 14.93
N TRP A 158 7.89 10.49 14.68
CA TRP A 158 7.64 9.83 13.40
C TRP A 158 6.16 9.61 13.12
N SER A 159 5.38 9.26 14.15
CA SER A 159 3.93 9.14 14.01
C SER A 159 3.27 10.50 13.70
N ASN A 160 3.74 11.59 14.31
CA ASN A 160 3.25 12.94 13.99
C ASN A 160 3.62 13.32 12.54
N THR A 161 4.84 13.03 12.09
CA THR A 161 5.26 13.26 10.70
C THR A 161 4.43 12.44 9.72
N ALA A 162 4.07 11.19 10.06
CA ALA A 162 3.17 10.39 9.24
C ALA A 162 1.78 11.04 9.10
N TYR A 163 1.21 11.62 10.15
CA TYR A 163 -0.03 12.40 10.04
C TYR A 163 0.11 13.65 9.18
N VAL A 164 1.25 14.37 9.27
CA VAL A 164 1.51 15.52 8.40
C VAL A 164 1.56 15.10 6.94
N ILE A 165 2.22 13.99 6.61
CA ILE A 165 2.27 13.46 5.24
C ILE A 165 0.88 12.99 4.78
N ALA A 166 0.09 12.36 5.66
CA ALA A 166 -1.28 11.98 5.35
C ALA A 166 -2.17 13.22 5.08
N LEU A 167 -2.05 14.28 5.89
CA LEU A 167 -2.74 15.55 5.67
C LEU A 167 -2.32 16.18 4.33
N PHE A 168 -1.03 16.14 4.02
CA PHE A 168 -0.53 16.59 2.72
C PHE A 168 -1.12 15.77 1.57
N GLY A 169 -1.26 14.45 1.71
CA GLY A 169 -1.96 13.60 0.76
C GLY A 169 -3.43 13.97 0.58
N ILE A 170 -4.14 14.38 1.64
CA ILE A 170 -5.51 14.88 1.56
C ILE A 170 -5.54 16.16 0.73
N VAL A 171 -4.67 17.12 1.01
CA VAL A 171 -4.56 18.37 0.26
C VAL A 171 -4.23 18.10 -1.20
N ALA A 172 -3.24 17.26 -1.49
CA ALA A 172 -2.86 16.87 -2.85
C ALA A 172 -4.03 16.23 -3.61
N THR A 173 -4.78 15.34 -2.95
CA THR A 173 -5.98 14.71 -3.52
C THR A 173 -7.06 15.75 -3.82
N LEU A 174 -7.31 16.70 -2.91
CA LEU A 174 -8.31 17.76 -3.12
C LEU A 174 -7.92 18.72 -4.25
N LEU A 175 -6.65 19.10 -4.34
CA LEU A 175 -6.14 19.90 -5.46
C LEU A 175 -6.32 19.16 -6.78
N ALA A 176 -6.00 17.86 -6.81
CA ALA A 176 -6.13 17.01 -7.99
C ALA A 176 -7.59 16.74 -8.41
N LEU A 177 -8.54 16.78 -7.49
CA LEU A 177 -9.98 16.72 -7.78
C LEU A 177 -10.52 18.06 -8.30
N ARG A 178 -9.91 19.18 -7.91
CA ARG A 178 -10.28 20.54 -8.31
C ARG A 178 -9.51 21.05 -9.53
N HIS A 179 -8.61 20.25 -10.10
CA HIS A 179 -7.77 20.61 -11.25
C HIS A 179 -7.06 21.96 -11.08
N GLN A 180 -6.37 22.15 -9.96
CA GLN A 180 -5.62 23.37 -9.64
C GLN A 180 -4.18 23.30 -10.15
N ASP A 181 -3.57 24.45 -10.44
CA ASP A 181 -2.26 24.61 -11.12
C ASP A 181 -1.02 23.98 -10.42
N ALA A 182 -1.20 23.29 -9.29
CA ALA A 182 -0.12 22.68 -8.51
C ALA A 182 -0.40 21.21 -8.10
N ASP A 183 -1.46 20.61 -8.64
CA ASP A 183 -1.87 19.26 -8.27
C ASP A 183 -0.82 18.19 -8.58
N GLU A 184 -0.16 18.29 -9.73
CA GLU A 184 0.91 17.40 -10.19
C GLU A 184 2.11 17.33 -9.23
N TYR A 185 2.61 18.48 -8.78
CA TYR A 185 3.74 18.55 -7.83
C TYR A 185 3.33 18.10 -6.43
N ALA A 186 2.10 18.42 -6.00
CA ALA A 186 1.58 17.95 -4.73
C ALA A 186 1.47 16.42 -4.70
N LEU A 187 0.99 15.81 -5.79
CA LEU A 187 0.90 14.36 -5.95
C LEU A 187 2.27 13.68 -5.99
N LEU A 188 3.23 14.26 -6.71
CA LEU A 188 4.62 13.77 -6.72
C LEU A 188 5.20 13.81 -5.30
N GLY A 189 5.09 14.94 -4.61
CA GLY A 189 5.58 15.10 -3.24
C GLY A 189 4.97 14.07 -2.29
N PHE A 190 3.64 13.87 -2.36
CA PHE A 190 2.98 12.90 -1.50
C PHE A 190 3.43 11.48 -1.83
N GLY A 191 3.49 11.16 -3.12
CA GLY A 191 3.93 9.85 -3.60
C GLY A 191 5.32 9.48 -3.11
N LEU A 192 6.26 10.43 -3.14
CA LEU A 192 7.63 10.26 -2.63
C LEU A 192 7.66 10.10 -1.10
N LEU A 193 6.97 10.98 -0.36
CA LEU A 193 6.98 10.95 1.11
C LEU A 193 6.28 9.72 1.69
N ALA A 194 5.34 9.14 0.95
CA ALA A 194 4.57 7.97 1.38
C ALA A 194 5.09 6.65 0.79
N LEU A 195 6.30 6.59 0.21
CA LEU A 195 6.83 5.33 -0.33
C LEU A 195 6.94 4.22 0.75
N PRO A 196 6.65 2.96 0.41
CA PRO A 196 6.18 2.46 -0.89
C PRO A 196 4.68 2.68 -1.18
N LEU A 197 3.84 2.91 -0.16
CA LEU A 197 2.39 3.12 -0.32
C LEU A 197 2.00 4.19 -1.36
N GLY A 198 2.80 5.26 -1.44
CA GLY A 198 2.60 6.41 -2.32
C GLY A 198 2.92 6.17 -3.80
N LEU A 199 3.42 5.00 -4.18
CA LEU A 199 3.77 4.68 -5.58
C LEU A 199 2.66 4.99 -6.60
N PRO A 200 1.37 4.71 -6.34
CA PRO A 200 0.29 5.06 -7.26
C PRO A 200 0.15 6.59 -7.44
N ALA A 201 0.35 7.36 -6.38
CA ALA A 201 0.23 8.82 -6.41
C ALA A 201 1.44 9.45 -7.13
N LEU A 202 2.63 8.87 -6.93
CA LEU A 202 3.83 9.24 -7.66
C LEU A 202 3.65 9.06 -9.16
N TYR A 203 3.06 7.93 -9.58
CA TYR A 203 2.71 7.69 -10.98
C TYR A 203 1.69 8.71 -11.50
N GLU A 204 0.64 9.00 -10.73
CA GLU A 204 -0.37 9.98 -11.10
C GLU A 204 0.21 11.38 -11.31
N GLY A 205 1.07 11.84 -10.40
CA GLY A 205 1.77 13.12 -10.52
C GLY A 205 2.65 13.17 -11.76
N TYR A 206 3.49 12.15 -11.97
CA TYR A 206 4.36 12.03 -13.16
C TYR A 206 3.57 12.07 -14.47
N ARG A 207 2.44 11.35 -14.52
CA ARG A 207 1.51 11.33 -15.66
C ARG A 207 0.92 12.70 -15.96
N ARG A 208 0.62 13.52 -14.94
CA ARG A 208 0.06 14.87 -15.14
C ARG A 208 1.14 15.82 -15.66
N THR A 209 2.32 15.83 -15.04
CA THR A 209 3.45 16.67 -15.46
C THR A 209 3.84 16.42 -16.93
N THR A 210 3.84 15.15 -17.37
CA THR A 210 4.18 14.80 -18.76
C THR A 210 3.12 15.21 -19.77
N ARG A 211 1.84 15.30 -19.39
CA ARG A 211 0.76 15.81 -20.27
C ARG A 211 0.78 17.33 -20.40
N THR A 212 1.14 18.04 -19.34
CA THR A 212 1.22 19.52 -19.36
C THR A 212 2.40 20.01 -20.22
N ALA A 213 3.43 19.18 -20.42
CA ALA A 213 4.61 19.51 -21.22
C ALA A 213 4.45 19.29 -22.74
N THR A 214 3.35 18.67 -23.19
CA THR A 214 3.04 18.39 -24.61
C THR A 214 1.89 19.24 -25.10
#